data_AF-A0A6B3G2U6-F1
#
_entry.id   AF-A0A6B3G2U6-F1
#
_cell.length_a   1.000
_cell.length_b   1.000
_cell.length_c   1.000
_cell.angle_alpha   90.00
_cell.angle_beta   90.00
_cell.angle_gamma   90.00
#
_symmetry.space_group_name_H-M   'P 1'
#
loop_
_entity.id
_entity.type
_entity.pdbx_description
1 polymer ?
#
loop_
_entity_poly.entity_id
_entity_poly.type
_entity_poly.pdbx_seq_one_letter_code
_entity_poly.pdbx_strand_id
1 'polypeptide(L)'
;ELKPQIDLRVKENPAYLSVVLLAQVITQLGPVTDVHTGIVERMYATDVAFLQDFYRRINSEGHTHAAVTCPLCQGSFEVDLSGGRLGES
;
A
#
# COMPACT_ATOMS: atom_id res chain seq x y z
N GLU A 1 0.36 7.71 14.94
CA GLU A 1 -1.00 7.29 14.61
C GLU A 1 -1.76 8.41 13.92
N LEU A 2 -2.46 8.10 12.82
CA LEU A 2 -3.44 9.00 12.22
C LEU A 2 -4.64 9.11 13.18
N LYS A 3 -5.13 10.33 13.44
CA LYS A 3 -6.24 10.54 14.37
C LYS A 3 -7.48 9.78 13.89
N PRO A 4 -8.19 9.02 14.75
CA PRO A 4 -9.42 8.36 14.36
C PRO A 4 -10.52 9.42 14.27
N GLN A 5 -10.64 10.08 13.13
CA GLN A 5 -11.96 10.55 12.70
C GLN A 5 -12.72 9.28 12.37
N ILE A 6 -13.63 8.87 13.25
CA ILE A 6 -14.38 7.63 13.03
C ILE A 6 -15.38 7.90 11.91
N ASP A 7 -14.95 7.63 10.68
CA ASP A 7 -15.79 7.62 9.51
C ASP A 7 -16.94 6.61 9.73
N LEU A 8 -18.18 7.06 9.56
CA LEU A 8 -19.37 6.25 9.77
C LEU A 8 -19.36 4.98 8.90
N ARG A 9 -18.77 5.08 7.69
CA ARG A 9 -18.64 3.97 6.75
C ARG A 9 -17.72 2.88 7.29
N VAL A 10 -16.72 3.24 8.10
CA VAL A 10 -15.82 2.28 8.77
C VAL A 10 -16.54 1.56 9.91
N LYS A 11 -17.43 2.24 10.63
CA LYS A 11 -18.26 1.59 11.66
C LYS A 11 -19.20 0.56 11.04
N GLU A 12 -19.82 0.91 9.91
CA GLU A 12 -20.74 0.04 9.18
C GLU A 12 -20.02 -1.10 8.45
N ASN A 13 -18.81 -0.83 7.95
CA ASN A 13 -17.97 -1.81 7.27
C ASN A 13 -16.50 -1.64 7.66
N PRO A 14 -15.98 -2.48 8.58
CA PRO A 14 -14.57 -2.42 9.02
C PRO A 14 -13.55 -2.56 7.88
N ALA A 15 -13.89 -3.25 6.78
CA ALA A 15 -13.00 -3.37 5.62
C ALA A 15 -12.76 -2.02 4.92
N TYR A 16 -13.62 -1.04 5.16
CA TYR A 16 -13.50 0.32 4.61
C TYR A 16 -12.36 1.12 5.24
N LEU A 17 -11.82 0.68 6.37
CA LEU A 17 -10.69 1.35 7.03
C LEU A 17 -9.48 1.49 6.09
N SER A 18 -9.17 0.45 5.31
CA SER A 18 -8.05 0.49 4.36
C SER A 18 -8.21 1.60 3.33
N VAL A 19 -9.43 1.83 2.85
CA VAL A 19 -9.72 2.89 1.87
C VAL A 19 -9.46 4.26 2.47
N VAL A 20 -9.96 4.51 3.69
CA VAL A 20 -9.77 5.78 4.39
C VAL A 20 -8.30 6.04 4.68
N LEU A 21 -7.58 5.03 5.19
CA LEU A 21 -6.16 5.16 5.48
C LEU A 21 -5.35 5.44 4.21
N LEU A 22 -5.56 4.66 3.15
CA LEU A 22 -4.85 4.86 1.88
C LEU A 22 -5.11 6.25 1.30
N ALA A 23 -6.35 6.74 1.34
CA ALA A 23 -6.69 8.10 0.90
C ALA A 23 -6.00 9.21 1.70
N GLN A 24 -5.60 8.97 2.95
CA GLN A 24 -4.91 9.96 3.78
C GLN A 24 -3.40 10.00 3.55
N VAL A 25 -2.81 8.87 3.12
CA VAL A 25 -1.34 8.71 3.09
C VAL A 25 -0.78 8.73 1.67
N ILE A 26 -1.59 8.37 0.67
CA ILE A 26 -1.17 8.44 -0.72
C ILE A 26 -1.20 9.90 -1.15
N THR A 27 -0.03 10.44 -1.49
CA THR A 27 0.12 11.83 -1.95
C THR A 27 -0.08 11.97 -3.45
N GLN A 28 0.19 10.91 -4.22
CA GLN A 28 0.10 10.93 -5.68
C GLN A 28 -0.07 9.52 -6.26
N LEU A 29 -0.87 9.41 -7.32
CA LEU A 29 -1.05 8.21 -8.14
C LEU A 29 -0.87 8.56 -9.61
N GLY A 30 0.35 8.40 -10.13
CA GLY A 30 0.68 8.85 -11.48
C GLY A 30 0.38 10.36 -11.66
N PRO A 31 -0.49 10.75 -12.60
CA PRO A 31 -0.86 12.16 -12.78
C PRO A 31 -1.88 12.68 -11.75
N VAL A 32 -2.46 11.81 -10.91
CA VAL A 32 -3.49 12.20 -9.92
C VAL A 32 -2.81 12.66 -8.64
N THR A 33 -3.01 13.93 -8.27
CA THR A 33 -2.43 14.54 -7.05
C THR A 33 -3.47 14.77 -5.95
N ASP A 34 -4.76 14.81 -6.28
CA ASP A 34 -5.85 14.93 -5.32
C ASP A 34 -6.43 13.55 -5.02
N VAL A 35 -5.71 12.77 -4.22
CA VAL A 35 -6.12 11.40 -3.86
C VAL A 35 -7.07 11.47 -2.68
N HIS A 36 -8.27 10.95 -2.88
CA HIS A 36 -9.32 10.88 -1.85
C HIS A 36 -10.02 9.51 -1.88
N THR A 37 -10.88 9.23 -0.90
CA THR A 37 -11.54 7.92 -0.73
C THR A 37 -12.23 7.45 -2.01
N GLY A 38 -13.02 8.31 -2.65
CA GLY A 38 -13.70 7.98 -3.91
C GLY A 38 -12.79 7.62 -5.10
N ILE A 39 -11.48 7.89 -5.07
CA ILE A 39 -10.52 7.35 -6.04
C ILE A 39 -10.13 5.92 -5.64
N VAL A 40 -9.72 5.74 -4.39
CA VAL A 40 -9.28 4.44 -3.85
C VAL A 40 -10.39 3.38 -3.92
N GLU A 41 -11.64 3.77 -3.66
CA GLU A 41 -12.81 2.89 -3.76
C GLU A 41 -13.06 2.32 -5.16
N ARG A 42 -12.60 3.03 -6.20
CA ARG A 42 -12.81 2.64 -7.60
C ARG A 42 -11.63 1.86 -8.18
N MET A 43 -10.59 1.62 -7.39
CA MET A 43 -9.48 0.76 -7.78
C MET A 43 -9.89 -0.70 -7.85
N TYR A 44 -9.15 -1.52 -8.58
CA TYR A 44 -9.34 -2.96 -8.52
C TYR A 44 -9.00 -3.47 -7.12
N ALA A 45 -9.73 -4.50 -6.67
CA ALA A 45 -9.52 -5.09 -5.35
C ALA A 45 -8.06 -5.54 -5.13
N THR A 46 -7.42 -6.05 -6.19
CA THR A 46 -6.00 -6.46 -6.17
C THR A 46 -5.06 -5.27 -5.94
N ASP A 47 -5.35 -4.12 -6.53
CA ASP A 47 -4.53 -2.91 -6.36
C ASP A 47 -4.65 -2.37 -4.93
N VAL A 48 -5.87 -2.34 -4.39
CA VAL A 48 -6.10 -1.94 -2.99
C VAL A 48 -5.40 -2.89 -2.03
N ALA A 49 -5.45 -4.20 -2.28
CA ALA A 49 -4.77 -5.19 -1.47
C ALA A 49 -3.24 -5.01 -1.50
N PHE A 50 -2.67 -4.74 -2.67
CA PHE A 50 -1.25 -4.45 -2.82
C PHE A 50 -0.85 -3.19 -2.03
N LEU A 51 -1.58 -2.08 -2.21
CA LEU A 51 -1.29 -0.82 -1.51
C LEU A 51 -1.46 -0.94 0.01
N GLN A 52 -2.43 -1.73 0.47
CA GLN A 52 -2.62 -2.02 1.89
C GLN A 52 -1.44 -2.81 2.47
N ASP A 53 -0.96 -3.84 1.76
CA ASP A 53 0.22 -4.61 2.17
C ASP A 53 1.47 -3.72 2.21
N PHE A 54 1.64 -2.89 1.18
CA PHE A 54 2.76 -1.95 1.09
C PHE A 54 2.78 -0.93 2.23
N TYR A 55 1.63 -0.30 2.51
CA TYR A 55 1.47 0.61 3.65
C TYR A 55 1.83 -0.08 4.97
N ARG A 56 1.38 -1.32 5.17
CA ARG A 56 1.69 -2.09 6.38
C ARG A 56 3.19 -2.37 6.51
N ARG A 57 3.87 -2.82 5.45
CA ARG A 57 5.32 -3.08 5.46
C ARG A 57 6.10 -1.84 5.89
N ILE A 58 5.80 -0.69 5.27
CA ILE A 58 6.46 0.58 5.62
C ILE A 58 6.26 0.91 7.11
N ASN A 59 5.03 0.79 7.62
CA ASN A 59 4.71 1.26 8.98
C ASN A 59 4.96 0.24 10.09
N SER A 60 5.06 -1.06 9.77
CA SER A 60 5.30 -2.14 10.73
C SER A 60 6.74 -2.64 10.69
N GLU A 61 7.33 -2.75 9.51
CA GLU A 61 8.67 -3.34 9.30
C GLU A 61 9.74 -2.26 9.08
N GLY A 62 9.34 -1.03 8.72
CA GLY A 62 10.24 0.11 8.55
C GLY A 62 11.00 0.10 7.21
N HIS A 63 10.65 -0.80 6.29
CA HIS A 63 11.28 -0.91 4.97
C HIS A 63 10.26 -1.26 3.89
N THR A 64 10.67 -1.10 2.64
CA THR A 64 9.90 -1.44 1.42
C THR A 64 10.34 -2.76 0.79
N HIS A 65 11.15 -3.55 1.49
CA HIS A 65 11.65 -4.82 0.97
C HIS A 65 10.56 -5.91 0.98
N ALA A 66 10.58 -6.73 -0.06
CA ALA A 66 9.80 -7.94 -0.16
C ALA A 66 10.71 -9.15 -0.35
N ALA A 67 10.55 -10.16 0.51
CA ALA A 67 11.14 -11.46 0.29
C ALA A 67 10.47 -12.15 -0.91
N VAL A 68 11.27 -12.49 -1.91
CA VAL A 68 10.84 -13.18 -3.13
C VAL A 68 11.56 -14.51 -3.20
N THR A 69 10.83 -15.58 -3.49
CA THR A 69 11.40 -16.90 -3.83
C THR A 69 11.36 -17.06 -5.34
N CYS A 70 12.52 -17.28 -5.97
CA CYS A 70 12.60 -17.51 -7.41
C CYS A 70 11.92 -18.85 -7.76
N PRO A 71 10.92 -18.88 -8.67
CA PRO A 71 10.26 -20.13 -9.05
C PRO A 71 11.15 -21.07 -9.86
N LEU A 72 12.27 -20.57 -10.41
CA LEU A 72 13.18 -21.35 -11.27
C LEU A 72 14.27 -22.08 -10.47
N CYS A 73 14.91 -21.39 -9.53
CA CYS A 73 16.05 -21.93 -8.78
C CYS A 73 15.81 -22.08 -7.26
N GLN A 74 14.63 -21.67 -6.77
CA GLN A 74 14.26 -21.68 -5.34
C GLN A 74 15.17 -20.81 -4.44
N GLY A 75 16.03 -19.98 -5.00
CA GLY A 75 16.76 -18.97 -4.23
C GLY A 75 15.82 -17.89 -3.68
N SER A 76 16.04 -17.50 -2.43
CA SER A 76 15.35 -16.39 -1.78
C SER A 76 16.20 -15.13 -1.85
N PHE A 77 15.58 -13.99 -2.17
CA PHE A 77 16.22 -12.69 -2.22
C PHE A 77 15.23 -11.59 -1.82
N GLU A 78 15.74 -10.43 -1.41
CA GLU A 78 14.91 -9.26 -1.14
C GLU A 78 14.87 -8.34 -2.36
N VAL A 79 13.68 -7.78 -2.61
CA VAL A 79 13.46 -6.78 -3.65
C VAL A 79 12.92 -5.52 -2.99
N ASP A 80 13.51 -4.37 -3.30
CA ASP A 80 12.94 -3.08 -2.90
C ASP A 80 11.77 -2.70 -3.81
N LEU A 81 10.58 -2.61 -3.23
CA LEU A 81 9.36 -2.22 -3.93
C LEU A 81 9.24 -0.70 -4.14
N SER A 82 10.10 0.11 -3.53
CA SER A 82 10.05 1.59 -3.62
C SER A 82 10.50 2.15 -4.98
N GLY A 83 11.00 1.31 -5.89
CA GLY A 83 11.36 1.71 -7.25
C GLY A 83 12.83 2.08 -7.45
N GLY A 84 13.73 1.71 -6.52
CA GLY A 84 15.16 1.74 -6.78
C GLY A 84 15.53 0.81 -7.94
N ARG A 85 16.27 1.31 -8.94
CA ARG A 85 16.83 0.43 -9.98
C ARG A 85 17.69 -0.62 -9.27
N LEU A 86 17.36 -1.89 -9.47
CA LEU A 86 18.21 -3.01 -9.05
C LEU A 86 19.57 -2.87 -9.78
N GLY A 87 20.59 -2.36 -9.09
CA GLY A 87 21.98 -2.39 -9.59
C GLY A 87 22.80 -1.11 -9.57
N GLU A 88 22.36 0.00 -8.96
CA GLU A 88 23.28 1.14 -8.73
C GLU A 88 23.95 0.98 -7.35
N SER A 89 25.26 0.71 -7.40
CA SER A 89 26.15 0.40 -6.26
C SER A 89 26.62 1.66 -5.52
#